data_AF-A0AAT9HDP5-F1
#
_entry.id   AF-A0AAT9HDP5-F1
#
_cell.length_a   1.000
_cell.length_b   1.000
_cell.length_c   1.000
_cell.angle_alpha   90.00
_cell.angle_beta   90.00
_cell.angle_gamma   90.00
#
_symmetry.space_group_name_H-M   'P 1'
#
loop_
_entity.id
_entity.type
_entity.pdbx_description
1 polymer ?
#
loop_
_entity_poly.entity_id
_entity_poly.type
_entity_poly.pdbx_seq_one_letter_code
_entity_poly.pdbx_strand_id
1 'polypeptide(L)'
;MKIGYSFWGFLGNGVTDTPDGGRSHRRPFIDALLARGHDIVFLQADRDRLEAGDDLGDAYTFDDGTPAIDALFLEWRWAIPGRNTTMCGSEGHTCDLHRQAQLINHYTVRHQVPTVIWDKDRTLRAESVWRRTAHTRVCEAALAPTPGAHSLLFPVAEDLLARADPSPSRLGLGISRSDTWATSTTGTSPSTASSPRPPPASSTWPPGSGRRPAAGRTSASWAGSRSRPPPASTAGPWPRCSCCPSGTPPSGR
;
A
#
# COMPACT_ATOMS: atom_id res chain seq x y z
N MET A 1 18.43 -15.94 8.03
CA MET A 1 18.36 -15.60 6.59
C MET A 1 18.17 -14.10 6.48
N LYS A 2 18.77 -13.49 5.46
CA LYS A 2 18.68 -12.07 5.19
C LYS A 2 17.57 -11.79 4.18
N ILE A 3 16.54 -11.08 4.62
CA ILE A 3 15.37 -10.74 3.82
C ILE A 3 15.48 -9.28 3.41
N GLY A 4 15.48 -9.03 2.10
CA GLY A 4 15.28 -7.69 1.57
C GLY A 4 13.80 -7.37 1.58
N TYR A 5 13.39 -6.36 2.35
CA TYR A 5 11.99 -5.98 2.51
C TYR A 5 11.74 -4.61 1.88
N SER A 6 10.82 -4.53 0.93
CA SER A 6 10.48 -3.29 0.22
C SER A 6 9.03 -2.91 0.50
N PHE A 7 8.83 -1.72 1.08
CA PHE A 7 7.52 -1.22 1.47
C PHE A 7 7.33 0.26 1.15
N TRP A 8 6.07 0.72 1.11
CA TRP A 8 5.77 2.11 0.75
C TRP A 8 5.13 2.83 1.93
N GLY A 9 5.79 3.86 2.45
CA GLY A 9 5.30 4.63 3.59
C GLY A 9 6.32 4.65 4.71
N PHE A 10 5.83 4.51 5.93
CA PHE A 10 6.55 4.64 7.19
C PHE A 10 6.39 3.36 8.03
N LEU A 11 7.35 3.12 8.92
CA LEU A 11 7.25 2.14 10.01
C LEU A 11 6.85 2.79 11.33
N GLY A 12 7.34 4.00 11.57
CA GLY A 12 7.07 4.78 12.76
C GLY A 12 5.76 5.56 12.65
N ASN A 13 5.69 6.65 13.41
CA ASN A 13 4.51 7.52 13.39
C ASN A 13 4.32 8.22 12.04
N GLY A 14 5.37 8.31 11.22
CA GLY A 14 5.35 8.93 9.90
C GLY A 14 4.96 10.41 9.92
N VAL A 15 4.61 10.94 8.75
CA VAL A 15 4.09 12.31 8.64
C VAL A 15 2.59 12.33 8.93
N THR A 16 2.13 13.29 9.72
CA THR A 16 0.70 13.53 10.00
C THR A 16 -0.08 13.72 8.70
N ASP A 17 -1.34 13.26 8.66
CA ASP A 17 -2.26 13.38 7.52
C ASP A 17 -1.82 12.72 6.20
N THR A 18 -0.80 11.86 6.22
CA THR A 18 -0.45 11.05 5.05
C THR A 18 -1.16 9.70 5.08
N PRO A 19 -1.92 9.33 4.02
CA PRO A 19 -2.62 8.05 3.96
C PRO A 19 -1.61 6.93 3.79
N ASP A 20 -1.23 6.31 4.91
CA ASP A 20 -0.33 5.17 4.96
C ASP A 20 -0.96 4.06 5.81
N GLY A 21 -1.87 3.33 5.18
CA GLY A 21 -2.60 2.23 5.82
C GLY A 21 -1.72 1.07 6.28
N GLY A 22 -0.43 1.06 5.91
CA GLY A 22 0.47 -0.02 6.31
C GLY A 22 1.13 0.13 7.67
N ARG A 23 1.05 1.32 8.31
CA ARG A 23 1.69 1.58 9.61
C ARG A 23 1.28 0.59 10.69
N SER A 24 -0.01 0.26 10.75
CA SER A 24 -0.58 -0.59 11.81
C SER A 24 -0.07 -2.02 11.81
N HIS A 25 0.40 -2.52 10.66
CA HIS A 25 0.70 -3.95 10.49
C HIS A 25 2.17 -4.24 10.13
N ARG A 26 2.92 -3.29 9.56
CA ARG A 26 4.31 -3.54 9.14
C ARG A 26 5.21 -3.80 10.31
N ARG A 27 5.21 -2.91 11.31
CA ARG A 27 6.10 -3.05 12.46
C ARG A 27 5.89 -4.38 13.21
N PRO A 28 4.65 -4.79 13.58
CA PRO A 28 4.42 -6.11 14.15
C PRO A 28 4.91 -7.27 13.26
N PHE A 29 4.74 -7.16 11.94
CA PHE A 29 5.22 -8.18 11.00
C PHE A 29 6.76 -8.30 11.02
N ILE A 30 7.45 -7.17 10.89
CA ILE A 30 8.91 -7.11 10.85
C ILE A 30 9.51 -7.55 12.18
N ASP A 31 8.99 -7.03 13.30
CA ASP A 31 9.48 -7.38 14.64
C ASP A 31 9.33 -8.89 14.89
N ALA A 32 8.25 -9.51 14.40
CA ALA A 32 8.04 -10.96 14.49
C ALA A 32 8.98 -11.79 13.60
N LEU A 33 9.50 -11.24 12.50
CA LEU A 33 10.53 -11.87 11.67
C LEU A 33 11.91 -11.75 12.32
N LEU A 34 12.24 -10.55 12.84
CA LEU A 34 13.47 -10.29 13.59
C LEU A 34 13.55 -11.20 14.82
N ALA A 35 12.46 -11.31 15.60
CA ALA A 35 12.38 -12.19 16.77
C ALA A 35 12.55 -13.69 16.44
N ARG A 36 12.35 -14.09 15.19
CA ARG A 36 12.60 -15.45 14.70
C ARG A 36 14.04 -15.67 14.20
N GLY A 37 14.92 -14.68 14.35
CA GLY A 37 16.32 -14.76 13.92
C GLY A 37 16.53 -14.52 12.42
N HIS A 38 15.62 -13.81 11.77
CA HIS A 38 15.84 -13.32 10.41
C HIS A 38 16.51 -11.94 10.45
N ASP A 39 17.43 -11.68 9.52
CA ASP A 39 17.98 -10.35 9.31
C ASP A 39 17.11 -9.63 8.28
N ILE A 40 16.65 -8.43 8.60
CA ILE A 40 15.83 -7.62 7.67
C ILE A 40 16.65 -6.43 7.20
N VAL A 41 16.70 -6.21 5.89
CA VAL A 41 17.21 -4.97 5.28
C VAL A 41 16.10 -4.31 4.47
N PHE A 42 15.80 -3.07 4.77
CA PHE A 42 14.81 -2.30 4.04
C PHE A 42 15.40 -1.74 2.75
N LEU A 43 14.77 -2.09 1.64
CA LEU A 43 15.26 -1.80 0.28
C LEU A 43 14.74 -0.47 -0.27
N GLN A 44 14.25 0.40 0.59
CA GLN A 44 13.74 1.72 0.26
C GLN A 44 14.55 2.78 1.00
N ALA A 45 14.49 4.01 0.50
CA ALA A 45 15.02 5.14 1.25
C ALA A 45 14.35 5.19 2.63
N ASP A 46 15.14 5.57 3.64
CA ASP A 46 14.67 5.70 5.01
C ASP A 46 13.79 6.94 5.17
N ARG A 47 12.53 6.81 4.75
CA ARG A 47 11.55 7.91 4.78
C ARG A 47 11.16 8.27 6.21
N ASP A 48 11.20 7.32 7.14
CA ASP A 48 10.99 7.59 8.57
C ASP A 48 11.98 8.66 9.06
N ARG A 49 13.27 8.49 8.78
CA ARG A 49 14.28 9.50 9.13
C ARG A 49 14.25 10.73 8.22
N LEU A 50 14.16 10.54 6.90
CA LEU A 50 14.32 11.62 5.91
C LEU A 50 13.12 12.57 5.84
N GLU A 51 11.91 12.06 6.05
CA GLU A 51 10.66 12.83 5.91
C GLU A 51 9.94 13.03 7.24
N ALA A 52 9.95 12.05 8.14
CA ALA A 52 9.27 12.15 9.43
C ALA A 52 10.20 12.54 10.60
N GLY A 53 11.52 12.53 10.41
CA GLY A 53 12.50 12.82 11.46
C GLY A 53 12.53 11.78 12.58
N ASP A 54 12.03 10.57 12.32
CA ASP A 54 12.01 9.44 13.25
C ASP A 54 13.15 8.48 12.89
N ASP A 55 14.15 8.36 13.76
CA ASP A 55 15.30 7.48 13.53
C ASP A 55 15.02 6.01 13.87
N LEU A 56 13.82 5.72 14.40
CA LEU A 56 13.39 4.39 14.85
C LEU A 56 14.37 3.74 15.84
N GLY A 57 15.22 4.54 16.52
CA GLY A 57 16.22 4.09 17.48
C GLY A 57 17.25 3.11 16.94
N ASP A 58 17.63 3.22 15.66
CA ASP A 58 18.57 2.32 14.97
C ASP A 58 18.17 0.82 15.02
N ALA A 59 16.90 0.52 15.32
CA ALA A 59 16.39 -0.84 15.44
C ALA A 59 16.32 -1.57 14.09
N TYR A 60 16.44 -0.83 12.98
CA TYR A 60 16.25 -1.34 11.64
C TYR A 60 17.36 -0.91 10.69
N THR A 61 17.70 -1.79 9.74
CA THR A 61 18.71 -1.52 8.71
C THR A 61 18.04 -1.09 7.40
N PHE A 62 18.45 0.05 6.86
CA PHE A 62 18.05 0.54 5.54
C PHE A 62 19.23 0.51 4.57
N ASP A 63 19.00 0.02 3.36
CA ASP A 63 19.94 0.03 2.24
C ASP A 63 19.13 0.15 0.93
N ASP A 64 19.04 1.37 0.40
CA ASP A 64 18.33 1.68 -0.85
C ASP A 64 19.15 1.30 -2.12
N GLY A 65 20.27 0.62 -1.95
CA GLY A 65 21.07 0.00 -3.01
C GLY A 65 20.51 -1.35 -3.46
N THR A 66 21.39 -2.32 -3.68
CA THR A 66 21.02 -3.72 -4.00
C THR A 66 21.91 -4.68 -3.20
N PRO A 67 21.75 -4.74 -1.87
CA PRO A 67 22.54 -5.65 -1.03
C PRO A 67 22.31 -7.12 -1.40
N ALA A 68 23.27 -7.98 -1.10
CA ALA A 68 23.01 -9.43 -1.12
C ALA A 68 21.92 -9.78 -0.09
N ILE A 69 20.92 -10.55 -0.52
CA ILE A 69 19.78 -11.03 0.27
C ILE A 69 19.44 -12.47 -0.16
N ASP A 70 18.87 -13.24 0.77
CA ASP A 70 18.44 -14.63 0.55
C ASP A 70 17.01 -14.72 0.00
N ALA A 71 16.17 -13.73 0.32
CA ALA A 71 14.81 -13.61 -0.17
C ALA A 71 14.39 -12.15 -0.32
N LEU A 72 13.54 -11.88 -1.29
CA LEU A 72 12.90 -10.58 -1.51
C LEU A 72 11.46 -10.63 -1.03
N PHE A 73 11.05 -9.70 -0.19
CA PHE A 73 9.67 -9.45 0.18
C PHE A 73 9.25 -8.06 -0.32
N LEU A 74 8.26 -8.01 -1.20
CA LEU A 74 7.76 -6.79 -1.83
C LEU A 74 6.32 -6.53 -1.41
N GLU A 75 6.06 -5.38 -0.79
CA GLU A 75 4.69 -4.83 -0.81
C GLU A 75 4.39 -4.33 -2.21
N TRP A 76 3.39 -4.93 -2.86
CA TRP A 76 3.06 -4.60 -4.23
C TRP A 76 2.53 -3.17 -4.36
N ARG A 77 3.05 -2.45 -5.34
CA ARG A 77 2.57 -1.14 -5.77
C ARG A 77 2.00 -1.22 -7.17
N TRP A 78 0.81 -0.63 -7.35
CA TRP A 78 0.19 -0.46 -8.65
C TRP A 78 0.35 0.97 -9.17
N ALA A 79 0.03 1.14 -10.45
CA ALA A 79 -0.01 2.44 -11.09
C ALA A 79 -1.11 3.32 -10.51
N ILE A 80 -0.72 4.44 -9.93
CA ILE A 80 -1.57 5.49 -9.38
C ILE A 80 -1.35 6.75 -10.22
N PRO A 81 -2.32 7.10 -11.09
CA PRO A 81 -2.25 8.29 -11.91
C PRO A 81 -1.95 9.55 -11.09
N GLY A 82 -1.01 10.36 -11.58
CA GLY A 82 -0.64 11.61 -10.91
C GLY A 82 0.34 11.46 -9.73
N ARG A 83 0.64 10.23 -9.28
CA ARG A 83 1.53 9.97 -8.14
C ARG A 83 2.80 9.24 -8.55
N ASN A 84 2.68 8.02 -9.07
CA ASN A 84 3.84 7.19 -9.41
C ASN A 84 3.92 6.87 -10.91
N THR A 85 3.06 7.51 -11.71
CA THR A 85 3.07 7.43 -13.19
C THR A 85 3.47 8.74 -13.87
N THR A 86 3.75 9.79 -13.09
CA THR A 86 4.27 11.07 -13.59
C THR A 86 5.79 10.99 -13.79
N MET A 87 6.38 12.04 -14.37
CA MET A 87 7.83 12.11 -14.56
C MET A 87 8.55 12.21 -13.20
N CYS A 88 9.66 11.48 -13.04
CA CYS A 88 10.48 11.60 -11.85
C CYS A 88 10.91 13.04 -11.59
N GLY A 89 10.80 13.48 -10.34
CA GLY A 89 11.11 14.85 -9.93
C GLY A 89 9.98 15.85 -10.16
N SER A 90 8.86 15.48 -10.79
CA SER A 90 7.68 16.34 -10.80
C SER A 90 7.11 16.46 -9.38
N GLU A 91 6.46 17.58 -9.07
CA GLU A 91 5.77 17.77 -7.79
C GLU A 91 4.79 16.61 -7.52
N GLY A 92 4.81 16.10 -6.29
CA GLY A 92 3.97 14.97 -5.86
C GLY A 92 4.37 13.60 -6.43
N HIS A 93 5.43 13.49 -7.24
CA HIS A 93 5.88 12.21 -7.76
C HIS A 93 6.48 11.32 -6.67
N THR A 94 6.10 10.05 -6.63
CA THR A 94 6.79 9.03 -5.83
C THR A 94 7.43 7.99 -6.75
N CYS A 95 8.74 7.75 -6.57
CA CYS A 95 9.53 6.82 -7.39
C CYS A 95 9.20 5.33 -7.12
N ASP A 96 8.06 5.03 -6.47
CA ASP A 96 7.70 3.70 -5.97
C ASP A 96 7.71 2.63 -7.07
N LEU A 97 7.09 2.90 -8.23
CA LEU A 97 7.03 1.93 -9.32
C LEU A 97 8.39 1.66 -9.96
N HIS A 98 9.21 2.71 -10.11
CA HIS A 98 10.55 2.59 -10.68
C HIS A 98 11.42 1.73 -9.77
N ARG A 99 11.37 1.98 -8.46
CA ARG A 99 12.11 1.19 -7.49
C ARG A 99 11.60 -0.25 -7.42
N GLN A 100 10.29 -0.48 -7.44
CA GLN A 100 9.73 -1.84 -7.53
C GLN A 100 10.25 -2.58 -8.77
N ALA A 101 10.23 -1.92 -9.93
CA ALA A 101 10.71 -2.51 -11.18
C ALA A 101 12.21 -2.84 -11.12
N GLN A 102 13.02 -1.94 -10.53
CA GLN A 102 14.45 -2.18 -10.30
C GLN A 102 14.69 -3.42 -9.43
N LEU A 103 13.98 -3.53 -8.30
CA LEU A 103 14.11 -4.65 -7.36
C LEU A 103 13.70 -5.98 -7.98
N ILE A 104 12.54 -6.01 -8.67
CA ILE A 104 12.05 -7.21 -9.37
C ILE A 104 13.04 -7.64 -10.46
N ASN A 105 13.51 -6.70 -11.28
CA ASN A 105 14.44 -7.01 -12.35
C ASN A 105 15.78 -7.53 -11.82
N HIS A 106 16.31 -6.91 -10.76
CA HIS A 106 17.57 -7.33 -10.15
C HIS A 106 17.41 -8.70 -9.45
N TYR A 107 16.61 -8.78 -8.41
CA TYR A 107 16.55 -9.97 -7.55
C TYR A 107 15.75 -11.11 -8.18
N THR A 108 14.55 -10.84 -8.67
CA THR A 108 13.64 -11.88 -9.16
C THR A 108 14.04 -12.35 -10.56
N VAL A 109 14.25 -11.44 -11.50
CA VAL A 109 14.50 -11.81 -12.91
C VAL A 109 15.93 -12.28 -13.12
N ARG A 110 16.93 -11.48 -12.73
CA ARG A 110 18.35 -11.78 -13.02
C ARG A 110 18.95 -12.79 -12.06
N HIS A 111 18.65 -12.68 -10.76
CA HIS A 111 19.28 -13.50 -9.74
C HIS A 111 18.40 -14.65 -9.23
N GLN A 112 17.15 -14.75 -9.68
CA GLN A 112 16.20 -15.80 -9.28
C GLN A 112 16.04 -15.94 -7.75
N VAL A 113 16.25 -14.84 -7.01
CA VAL A 113 16.07 -14.80 -5.56
C VAL A 113 14.60 -15.13 -5.24
N PRO A 114 14.33 -16.06 -4.31
CA PRO A 114 12.97 -16.34 -3.84
C PRO A 114 12.23 -15.05 -3.49
N THR A 115 11.10 -14.81 -4.16
CA THR A 115 10.39 -13.54 -4.07
C THR A 115 8.96 -13.75 -3.55
N VAL A 116 8.60 -13.00 -2.51
CA VAL A 116 7.22 -12.87 -2.02
C VAL A 116 6.69 -11.50 -2.45
N ILE A 117 5.56 -11.48 -3.16
CA ILE A 117 4.83 -10.26 -3.50
C ILE A 117 3.58 -10.22 -2.63
N TRP A 118 3.45 -9.23 -1.76
CA TRP A 118 2.28 -9.00 -0.94
C TRP A 118 1.39 -7.92 -1.55
N ASP A 119 0.34 -8.36 -2.26
CA ASP A 119 -0.65 -7.51 -2.91
C ASP A 119 -1.81 -7.20 -1.96
N LYS A 120 -1.55 -6.26 -1.05
CA LYS A 120 -2.48 -5.83 0.01
C LYS A 120 -3.78 -5.27 -0.57
N ASP A 121 -3.69 -4.59 -1.70
CA ASP A 121 -4.81 -3.90 -2.36
C ASP A 121 -5.46 -4.74 -3.47
N ARG A 122 -4.98 -5.97 -3.71
CA ARG A 122 -5.49 -6.90 -4.74
C ARG A 122 -5.51 -6.30 -6.14
N THR A 123 -4.47 -5.53 -6.46
CA THR A 123 -4.34 -4.79 -7.73
C THR A 123 -3.46 -5.51 -8.75
N LEU A 124 -2.74 -6.56 -8.33
CA LEU A 124 -1.99 -7.43 -9.23
C LEU A 124 -2.97 -8.31 -10.02
N ARG A 125 -3.00 -8.12 -11.33
CA ARG A 125 -3.88 -8.86 -12.25
C ARG A 125 -3.71 -10.38 -12.10
N ALA A 126 -4.80 -11.12 -12.30
CA ALA A 126 -4.82 -12.59 -12.21
C ALA A 126 -3.92 -13.25 -13.28
N GLU A 127 -3.75 -12.61 -14.42
CA GLU A 127 -2.97 -13.11 -15.55
C GLU A 127 -1.47 -12.78 -15.42
N SER A 128 -1.09 -12.00 -14.40
CA SER A 128 0.28 -11.56 -14.18
C SER A 128 1.27 -12.72 -14.21
N VAL A 129 2.38 -12.53 -14.92
CA VAL A 129 3.51 -13.47 -14.98
C VAL A 129 4.04 -13.84 -13.59
N TRP A 130 3.97 -12.93 -12.62
CA TRP A 130 4.46 -13.17 -11.27
C TRP A 130 3.68 -14.25 -10.51
N ARG A 131 2.40 -14.48 -10.87
CA ARG A 131 1.60 -15.57 -10.27
C ARG A 131 2.01 -16.96 -10.75
N ARG A 132 2.76 -17.06 -11.86
CA ARG A 132 3.22 -18.33 -12.45
C ARG A 132 4.73 -18.51 -12.42
N THR A 133 5.48 -17.52 -11.92
CA THR A 133 6.93 -17.57 -11.83
C THR A 133 7.34 -18.53 -10.71
N ALA A 134 8.17 -19.54 -11.01
CA ALA A 134 8.41 -20.67 -10.11
C ALA A 134 8.93 -20.28 -8.71
N HIS A 135 9.87 -19.35 -8.65
CA HIS A 135 10.48 -18.80 -7.44
C HIS A 135 9.76 -17.56 -6.89
N THR A 136 8.55 -17.28 -7.37
CA THR A 136 7.70 -16.20 -6.85
C THR A 136 6.46 -16.77 -6.16
N ARG A 137 6.08 -16.15 -5.04
CA ARG A 137 4.81 -16.39 -4.36
C ARG A 137 4.07 -15.07 -4.24
N VAL A 138 2.84 -15.04 -4.73
CA VAL A 138 1.94 -13.91 -4.55
C VAL A 138 1.08 -14.18 -3.34
N CYS A 139 1.00 -13.22 -2.43
CA CYS A 139 0.18 -13.24 -1.25
C CYS A 139 -0.82 -12.08 -1.29
N GLU A 140 -2.05 -12.31 -0.87
CA GLU A 140 -3.11 -11.31 -0.78
C GLU A 140 -3.62 -11.23 0.66
N ALA A 141 -3.95 -10.03 1.13
CA ALA A 141 -4.60 -9.81 2.42
C ALA A 141 -6.11 -10.15 2.34
N ALA A 142 -6.41 -11.40 1.95
CA ALA A 142 -7.76 -11.89 1.71
C ALA A 142 -7.94 -13.31 2.24
N LEU A 143 -9.11 -13.59 2.84
CA LEU A 143 -9.50 -14.95 3.24
C LEU A 143 -9.72 -15.87 2.03
N ALA A 144 -10.22 -15.31 0.93
CA ALA A 144 -10.38 -15.97 -0.35
C ALA A 144 -9.48 -15.28 -1.39
N PRO A 145 -8.20 -15.66 -1.48
CA PRO A 145 -7.27 -15.06 -2.43
C PRO A 145 -7.65 -15.42 -3.88
N THR A 146 -7.23 -14.59 -4.81
CA THR A 146 -7.33 -14.87 -6.25
C THR A 146 -6.55 -16.14 -6.61
N PRO A 147 -6.96 -16.93 -7.63
CA PRO A 147 -6.20 -18.11 -8.05
C PRO A 147 -4.71 -17.81 -8.28
N GLY A 148 -3.85 -18.69 -7.78
CA GLY A 148 -2.40 -18.53 -7.82
C GLY A 148 -1.82 -17.58 -6.76
N ALA A 149 -2.63 -17.08 -5.82
CA ALA A 149 -2.16 -16.40 -4.62
C ALA A 149 -2.45 -17.18 -3.34
N HIS A 150 -1.69 -16.85 -2.30
CA HIS A 150 -1.85 -17.34 -0.93
C HIS A 150 -2.48 -16.27 -0.05
N SER A 151 -3.17 -16.69 1.01
CA SER A 151 -3.64 -15.75 2.04
C SER A 151 -2.46 -15.34 2.92
N LEU A 152 -2.25 -14.03 3.05
CA LEU A 152 -1.36 -13.43 4.05
C LEU A 152 -2.07 -12.22 4.65
N LEU A 153 -2.71 -12.43 5.79
CA LEU A 153 -3.47 -11.41 6.50
C LEU A 153 -2.54 -10.47 7.27
N PHE A 154 -3.07 -9.30 7.62
CA PHE A 154 -2.36 -8.35 8.46
C PHE A 154 -2.15 -8.93 9.86
N PRO A 155 -0.91 -9.04 10.35
CA PRO A 155 -0.71 -9.41 11.73
C PRO A 155 -1.27 -8.30 12.61
N VAL A 156 -2.02 -8.71 13.63
CA VAL A 156 -2.42 -7.84 14.73
C VAL A 156 -1.64 -8.33 15.94
N ALA A 157 -0.96 -7.41 16.63
CA ALA A 157 -0.22 -7.78 17.82
C ALA A 157 -1.20 -8.23 18.92
N GLU A 158 -0.94 -9.39 19.51
CA GLU A 158 -1.84 -10.01 20.49
C GLU A 158 -2.05 -9.11 21.72
N ASP A 159 -1.01 -8.37 22.11
CA ASP A 159 -1.07 -7.42 23.22
C ASP A 159 -1.92 -6.18 22.90
N LEU A 160 -1.97 -5.74 21.63
CA LEU A 160 -2.91 -4.72 21.18
C LEU A 160 -4.35 -5.23 21.22
N LEU A 161 -4.59 -6.49 20.82
CA LEU A 161 -5.90 -7.12 20.96
C LEU A 161 -6.31 -7.26 22.43
N ALA A 162 -5.39 -7.67 23.31
CA ALA A 162 -5.64 -7.85 24.74
C ALA A 162 -5.92 -6.52 25.48
N ARG A 163 -5.34 -5.41 25.01
CA ARG A 163 -5.57 -4.06 25.56
C ARG A 163 -6.73 -3.31 24.91
N ALA A 164 -7.23 -3.79 23.78
CA ALA A 164 -8.39 -3.20 23.14
C ALA A 164 -9.60 -3.45 24.05
N ASP A 165 -10.09 -2.40 24.71
CA ASP A 165 -11.34 -2.46 25.45
C ASP A 165 -12.46 -2.79 24.45
N PRO A 166 -13.13 -3.95 24.55
CA PRO A 166 -14.30 -4.24 23.76
C PRO A 166 -15.47 -3.44 24.35
N SER A 167 -15.32 -2.11 24.46
CA SER A 167 -16.43 -1.27 24.87
C SER A 167 -17.54 -1.57 23.86
N PRO A 168 -18.72 -2.01 24.32
CA PRO A 168 -19.83 -2.20 23.41
C PRO A 168 -20.09 -0.81 22.87
N SER A 169 -19.70 -0.58 21.62
CA SER A 169 -20.02 0.64 20.90
C SER A 169 -21.52 0.83 21.09
N ARG A 170 -21.86 1.80 21.94
CA ARG A 170 -23.21 2.18 22.31
C ARG A 170 -23.81 2.94 21.12
N LEU A 171 -23.77 2.33 19.94
CA LEU A 171 -24.66 2.63 18.85
C LEU A 171 -26.03 2.22 19.38
N GLY A 172 -26.83 3.20 19.77
CA GLY A 172 -28.20 3.06 20.24
C GLY A 172 -29.15 2.54 19.16
N LEU A 173 -28.84 1.37 18.59
CA LEU A 173 -29.79 0.55 17.87
C LEU A 173 -30.30 -0.48 18.88
N GLY A 174 -31.49 -0.19 19.41
CA GLY A 174 -32.22 -1.03 20.36
C GLY A 174 -32.63 -2.36 19.73
N ILE A 175 -31.66 -3.26 19.52
CA ILE A 175 -31.92 -4.67 19.31
C ILE A 175 -31.76 -5.33 20.67
N SER A 176 -32.88 -5.40 21.40
CA SER A 176 -33.01 -6.16 22.63
C SER A 176 -32.69 -7.62 22.34
N ARG A 177 -31.56 -8.11 22.86
CA ARG A 177 -31.28 -9.55 22.98
C ARG A 177 -32.00 -10.07 24.21
N SER A 178 -33.25 -10.45 24.03
CA SER A 178 -33.90 -11.45 24.87
C SER A 178 -34.22 -12.60 23.94
N ASP A 179 -33.37 -13.63 23.94
CA ASP A 179 -33.80 -15.01 23.71
C ASP A 179 -32.72 -15.95 24.26
N THR A 180 -33.07 -16.46 25.43
CA THR A 180 -32.51 -17.59 26.17
C THR A 180 -32.37 -18.84 25.30
N TRP A 181 -31.17 -19.41 25.23
CA TRP A 181 -30.99 -20.78 24.77
C TRP A 181 -31.31 -21.74 25.91
N ALA A 182 -32.51 -22.33 25.86
CA ALA A 182 -32.87 -23.50 26.64
C ALA A 182 -32.46 -24.77 25.87
N THR A 183 -31.73 -25.64 26.55
CA THR A 183 -31.44 -27.02 26.14
C THR A 183 -32.70 -27.87 26.18
N SER A 184 -33.08 -28.49 25.06
CA SER A 184 -34.04 -29.60 25.05
C SER A 184 -33.64 -30.65 24.00
N THR A 185 -33.49 -31.87 24.49
CA THR A 185 -33.20 -33.11 23.77
C THR A 185 -34.49 -33.73 23.20
N THR A 186 -34.34 -34.56 22.16
CA THR A 186 -35.21 -35.64 21.61
C THR A 186 -36.06 -35.36 20.35
N GLY A 187 -35.89 -36.26 19.35
CA GLY A 187 -37.00 -36.81 18.56
C GLY A 187 -37.04 -36.56 17.04
N THR A 188 -36.49 -37.52 16.28
CA THR A 188 -37.04 -38.17 15.05
C THR A 188 -37.52 -37.36 13.82
N SER A 189 -36.79 -37.60 12.70
CA SER A 189 -37.01 -37.57 11.23
C SER A 189 -38.41 -37.41 10.59
N PRO A 190 -38.52 -37.36 9.22
CA PRO A 190 -38.02 -36.35 8.28
C PRO A 190 -39.17 -35.81 7.38
N SER A 191 -39.07 -34.59 6.82
CA SER A 191 -39.98 -34.16 5.75
C SER A 191 -39.36 -33.14 4.79
N THR A 192 -39.40 -33.55 3.51
CA THR A 192 -39.38 -32.82 2.24
C THR A 192 -38.81 -31.40 2.16
N ALA A 193 -37.70 -31.27 1.42
CA ALA A 193 -37.12 -30.02 0.97
C ALA A 193 -37.88 -29.45 -0.25
N SER A 194 -38.41 -28.23 -0.11
CA SER A 194 -38.81 -27.36 -1.21
C SER A 194 -37.82 -26.21 -1.32
N SER A 195 -37.11 -26.12 -2.44
CA SER A 195 -36.15 -25.05 -2.74
C SER A 195 -36.84 -23.69 -2.90
N PRO A 196 -36.31 -22.59 -2.33
CA PRO A 196 -36.75 -21.26 -2.69
C PRO A 196 -35.98 -20.73 -3.91
N ARG A 197 -36.75 -20.16 -4.85
CA ARG A 197 -36.28 -19.37 -6.01
C ARG A 197 -35.55 -18.10 -5.55
N PRO A 198 -34.54 -17.62 -6.32
CA PRO A 198 -33.96 -16.30 -6.09
C PRO A 198 -34.88 -15.17 -6.58
N PRO A 199 -34.87 -13.99 -5.93
CA PRO A 199 -35.55 -12.81 -6.43
C PRO A 199 -34.81 -12.18 -7.64
N PRO A 200 -35.53 -11.51 -8.55
CA PRO A 200 -34.92 -10.85 -9.70
C PRO A 200 -34.21 -9.54 -9.33
N ALA A 201 -33.11 -9.28 -10.04
CA ALA A 201 -32.36 -8.03 -10.00
C ALA A 201 -33.16 -6.89 -10.63
N SER A 202 -33.26 -5.76 -9.92
CA SER A 202 -33.52 -4.46 -10.55
C SER A 202 -32.99 -3.32 -9.67
N SER A 203 -31.95 -2.65 -10.15
CA SER A 203 -31.65 -1.28 -9.75
C SER A 203 -31.14 -0.53 -10.98
N THR A 204 -32.07 0.22 -11.57
CA THR A 204 -31.84 1.26 -12.55
C THR A 204 -31.20 2.47 -11.85
N TRP A 205 -30.01 2.87 -12.31
CA TRP A 205 -29.44 4.19 -12.00
C TRP A 205 -29.86 5.18 -13.09
N PRO A 206 -30.23 6.43 -12.76
CA PRO A 206 -30.45 7.46 -13.77
C PRO A 206 -29.12 8.12 -14.18
N PRO A 207 -29.00 8.64 -15.42
CA PRO A 207 -27.82 9.33 -15.90
C PRO A 207 -27.79 10.78 -15.38
N GLY A 208 -26.70 11.14 -14.68
CA GLY A 208 -26.36 12.53 -14.39
C GLY A 208 -25.81 13.21 -15.64
N SER A 209 -26.60 14.12 -16.19
CA SER A 209 -26.25 14.99 -17.31
C SER A 209 -25.34 16.13 -16.85
N GLY A 210 -24.28 16.39 -17.61
CA GLY A 210 -23.37 17.51 -17.38
C GLY A 210 -23.93 18.84 -17.88
N ARG A 211 -23.38 19.94 -17.36
CA ARG A 211 -23.12 21.17 -18.11
C ARG A 211 -22.00 21.97 -17.47
N ARG A 212 -21.18 22.53 -18.34
CA ARG A 212 -19.93 23.29 -18.13
C ARG A 212 -20.25 24.80 -18.30
N PRO A 213 -19.25 25.71 -18.28
CA PRO A 213 -19.12 26.83 -17.33
C PRO A 213 -19.66 28.18 -17.83
N ALA A 214 -19.82 29.13 -16.91
CA ALA A 214 -20.03 30.54 -17.23
C ALA A 214 -18.73 31.33 -17.03
N ALA A 215 -18.33 32.03 -18.10
CA ALA A 215 -17.27 33.02 -18.12
C ALA A 215 -17.74 34.34 -17.47
N GLY A 216 -16.85 34.99 -16.73
CA GLY A 216 -17.01 36.36 -16.25
C GLY A 216 -15.70 37.12 -16.37
N ARG A 217 -15.63 38.00 -17.38
CA ARG A 217 -14.59 39.03 -17.53
C ARG A 217 -14.92 40.20 -16.61
N THR A 218 -13.94 40.75 -15.91
CA THR A 218 -13.82 42.20 -15.68
C THR A 218 -12.36 42.60 -15.61
N SER A 219 -12.13 43.82 -16.07
CA SER A 219 -10.91 44.46 -16.52
C SER A 219 -10.20 45.29 -15.44
N ALA A 220 -8.87 45.30 -15.54
CA ALA A 220 -7.92 46.40 -15.36
C ALA A 220 -7.99 47.31 -14.11
N SER A 221 -6.89 47.33 -13.35
CA SER A 221 -6.17 48.59 -13.09
C SER A 221 -4.66 48.31 -12.96
N TRP A 222 -3.87 49.09 -13.68
CA TRP A 222 -2.41 49.08 -13.72
C TRP A 222 -1.96 50.33 -12.97
N ALA A 223 -1.21 50.18 -11.87
CA ALA A 223 -0.45 51.26 -11.26
C ALA A 223 0.91 50.69 -10.83
N GLY A 224 1.96 51.29 -11.36
CA GLY A 224 3.31 50.75 -11.33
C GLY A 224 4.01 50.89 -9.99
N SER A 225 4.78 49.86 -9.65
CA SER A 225 5.91 49.95 -8.73
C SER A 225 7.02 49.04 -9.28
N ARG A 226 8.15 49.66 -9.64
CA ARG A 226 9.35 48.97 -10.13
C ARG A 226 10.06 48.35 -8.92
N SER A 227 9.73 47.09 -8.62
CA SER A 227 10.53 46.26 -7.72
C SER A 227 11.61 45.55 -8.54
N ARG A 228 12.87 45.73 -8.13
CA ARG A 228 14.03 45.01 -8.67
C ARG A 228 13.76 43.49 -8.69
N PRO A 229 14.19 42.76 -9.72
CA PRO A 229 14.16 41.30 -9.66
C PRO A 229 15.04 40.82 -8.49
N PRO A 230 14.58 39.85 -7.68
CA PRO A 230 15.45 39.20 -6.73
C PRO A 230 16.59 38.51 -7.49
N PRO A 231 17.80 38.41 -6.90
CA PRO A 231 18.88 37.66 -7.52
C PRO A 231 18.41 36.23 -7.77
N ALA A 232 18.87 35.67 -8.92
CA ALA A 232 18.68 34.27 -9.24
C ALA A 232 19.08 33.43 -8.03
N SER A 233 18.08 32.81 -7.39
CA SER A 233 18.30 31.72 -6.46
C SER A 233 19.12 30.69 -7.22
N THR A 234 20.37 30.53 -6.83
CA THR A 234 21.12 29.31 -7.07
C THR A 234 20.41 28.21 -6.30
N ALA A 235 19.33 27.70 -6.90
CA ALA A 235 18.76 26.44 -6.51
C ALA A 235 19.90 25.43 -6.63
N GLY A 236 20.40 24.99 -5.47
CA GLY A 236 21.31 23.85 -5.42
C GLY A 236 20.68 22.67 -6.18
N PRO A 237 21.50 21.72 -6.65
CA PRO A 237 20.99 20.58 -7.39
C PRO A 237 19.87 19.90 -6.60
N TRP A 238 18.70 19.76 -7.24
CA TRP A 238 17.58 18.99 -6.70
C TRP A 238 18.08 17.61 -6.22
N PRO A 239 17.60 17.10 -5.08
CA PRO A 239 18.01 15.79 -4.61
C PRO A 239 17.70 14.77 -5.70
N ARG A 240 18.74 14.09 -6.17
CA ARG A 240 18.65 13.02 -7.17
C ARG A 240 17.68 11.97 -6.62
N CYS A 241 16.60 11.62 -7.35
CA CYS A 241 15.88 10.39 -7.01
C CYS A 241 16.87 9.24 -7.26
N SER A 242 17.31 8.54 -6.21
CA SER A 242 18.26 7.41 -6.31
C SER A 242 17.80 6.33 -7.29
N CYS A 243 16.50 6.30 -7.58
CA CYS A 243 15.83 5.42 -8.55
C CYS A 243 16.07 5.78 -10.02
N CYS A 244 16.56 6.98 -10.33
CA CYS A 244 16.89 7.43 -11.68
C CYS A 244 18.35 7.87 -11.74
N PRO A 245 19.31 6.93 -11.88
CA PRO A 245 20.68 7.30 -12.16
C PRO A 245 20.71 7.96 -13.54
N SER A 246 20.64 9.30 -13.56
CA SER A 246 20.85 10.20 -14.70
C SER A 246 20.82 9.51 -16.07
N GLY A 247 19.63 9.08 -16.50
CA GLY A 247 19.40 8.67 -17.88
C GLY A 247 19.19 9.93 -18.70
N THR A 248 20.08 10.17 -19.66
CA THR A 248 19.94 11.17 -20.72
C THR A 248 18.50 11.19 -21.23
N PRO A 249 17.84 12.35 -21.39
CA PRO A 249 16.49 12.39 -21.92
C PRO A 249 16.45 11.67 -23.28
N PRO A 250 15.39 10.91 -23.59
CA PRO A 250 15.24 10.33 -24.91
C PRO A 250 15.25 11.45 -25.94
N SER A 251 16.20 11.43 -26.86
CA SER A 251 16.20 12.29 -28.03
C SER A 251 14.90 12.01 -28.79
N GLY A 252 13.97 12.97 -28.77
CA GLY A 252 12.72 12.87 -29.51
C GLY A 252 12.99 12.60 -30.99
N ARG A 253 12.25 11.64 -31.53
CA ARG A 253 11.93 11.55 -32.96
C ARG A 253 10.44 11.80 -33.12
#